data_AF-A0A0L6ZCX2-F1
#
_entry.id   AF-A0A0L6ZCX2-F1
#
_cell.length_a   1.000
_cell.length_b   1.000
_cell.length_c   1.000
_cell.angle_alpha   90.00
_cell.angle_beta   90.00
_cell.angle_gamma   90.00
#
_symmetry.space_group_name_H-M   'P 1'
#
loop_
_entity.id
_entity.type
_entity.pdbx_description
1 polymer ?
#
loop_
_entity_poly.entity_id
_entity_poly.type
_entity_poly.pdbx_seq_one_letter_code
_entity_poly.pdbx_strand_id
1 'polypeptide(L)'
;MDLKLYYLIQDVAGIFIGIYGIKLVILGFLHIVKKGFNISKLLFLLADFLIILAGAALAFNEWGIKWWIVCILLILLNRIINSFAYRIKTKIMAGKQSLVK
;
A
#
# COMPACT_ATOMS: atom_id res chain seq x y z
N MET A 1 -17.67 17.05 22.13
CA MET A 1 -16.83 17.25 20.94
C MET A 1 -17.63 16.78 19.75
N ASP A 2 -17.86 17.68 18.78
CA ASP A 2 -18.84 17.50 17.72
C ASP A 2 -18.58 16.25 16.88
N LEU A 3 -19.54 15.32 16.90
CA LEU A 3 -19.58 14.14 16.01
C LEU A 3 -19.23 14.55 14.56
N LYS A 4 -19.75 15.70 14.10
CA LYS A 4 -19.48 16.29 12.77
C LYS A 4 -18.00 16.48 12.46
N LEU A 5 -17.17 16.88 13.44
CA LEU A 5 -15.74 17.08 13.22
C LEU A 5 -15.00 15.74 13.09
N TYR A 6 -15.37 14.75 13.90
CA TYR A 6 -14.81 13.40 13.80
C TYR A 6 -15.06 12.78 12.42
N TYR A 7 -16.25 12.99 11.89
CA TYR A 7 -16.66 12.52 10.58
C TYR A 7 -15.93 13.22 9.43
N LEU A 8 -15.80 14.54 9.51
CA LEU A 8 -15.01 15.30 8.56
C LEU A 8 -13.54 14.85 8.56
N ILE A 9 -12.96 14.59 9.74
CA ILE A 9 -11.59 14.07 9.86
C ILE A 9 -11.46 12.70 9.21
N GLN A 10 -12.44 11.81 9.40
CA GLN A 10 -12.43 10.47 8.79
C GLN A 10 -12.45 10.54 7.26
N ASP A 11 -13.34 11.34 6.68
CA ASP A 11 -13.48 11.46 5.22
C ASP A 11 -12.22 12.10 4.60
N VAL A 12 -11.73 13.17 5.21
CA VAL A 12 -10.50 13.86 4.78
C VAL A 12 -9.31 12.92 4.86
N ALA A 13 -9.13 12.19 5.96
CA ALA A 13 -8.07 11.21 6.11
C ALA A 13 -8.18 10.08 5.07
N GLY A 14 -9.38 9.55 4.86
CA GLY A 14 -9.65 8.51 3.86
C GLY A 14 -9.27 8.96 2.44
N ILE A 15 -9.67 10.17 2.04
CA ILE A 15 -9.32 10.76 0.74
C ILE A 15 -7.80 10.91 0.61
N PHE A 16 -7.11 11.47 1.61
CA PHE A 16 -5.66 11.65 1.56
C PHE A 16 -4.92 10.32 1.45
N ILE A 17 -5.30 9.32 2.23
CA ILE A 17 -4.72 7.97 2.18
C ILE A 17 -4.98 7.33 0.82
N GLY A 18 -6.20 7.45 0.29
CA GLY A 18 -6.58 6.92 -1.02
C GLY A 18 -5.76 7.54 -2.15
N ILE A 19 -5.64 8.86 -2.19
CA ILE A 19 -4.81 9.58 -3.18
C ILE A 19 -3.34 9.17 -3.08
N TYR A 20 -2.82 9.03 -1.86
CA TYR A 20 -1.46 8.55 -1.64
C TYR A 20 -1.26 7.13 -2.19
N GLY A 21 -2.18 6.22 -1.92
CA GLY A 21 -2.16 4.86 -2.47
C GLY A 21 -2.19 4.84 -4.00
N ILE A 22 -3.04 5.67 -4.63
CA ILE A 22 -3.11 5.79 -6.10
C ILE A 22 -1.76 6.23 -6.67
N LYS A 23 -1.12 7.25 -6.06
CA LYS A 23 0.22 7.70 -6.48
C LYS A 23 1.25 6.57 -6.39
N LEU A 24 1.23 5.77 -5.32
CA LEU A 24 2.12 4.62 -5.17
C LEU A 24 1.90 3.57 -6.25
N VAL A 25 0.65 3.20 -6.53
CA VAL A 25 0.31 2.24 -7.59
C VAL A 25 0.78 2.73 -8.95
N ILE A 26 0.58 4.01 -9.29
CA ILE A 26 1.07 4.59 -10.54
C ILE A 26 2.60 4.49 -10.64
N LEU A 27 3.32 4.84 -9.56
CA LEU A 27 4.78 4.74 -9.51
C LEU A 27 5.26 3.28 -9.64
N GLY A 28 4.60 2.34 -8.96
CA GLY A 28 4.87 0.91 -9.05
C GLY A 28 4.67 0.38 -10.47
N PHE A 29 3.57 0.78 -11.12
CA PHE A 29 3.28 0.40 -12.49
C PHE A 29 4.31 0.96 -13.47
N LEU A 30 4.63 2.25 -13.38
CA LEU A 30 5.69 2.88 -14.18
C LEU A 30 7.04 2.18 -13.99
N HIS A 31 7.34 1.72 -12.77
CA HIS A 31 8.56 0.98 -12.49
C HIS A 31 8.59 -0.41 -13.14
N ILE A 32 7.45 -1.09 -13.22
CA ILE A 32 7.31 -2.37 -13.94
C ILE A 32 7.48 -2.15 -15.44
N VAL A 33 6.81 -1.15 -16.01
CA VAL A 33 6.90 -0.83 -17.45
C VAL A 33 8.35 -0.51 -17.85
N LYS A 34 9.06 0.32 -17.08
CA LYS A 34 10.43 0.74 -17.42
C LYS A 34 11.50 -0.31 -17.17
N LYS A 35 11.35 -1.16 -16.15
CA LYS A 35 12.42 -2.08 -15.70
C LYS A 35 12.04 -3.56 -15.80
N GLY A 36 10.96 -3.89 -16.50
CA GLY A 36 10.43 -5.24 -16.66
C GLY A 36 9.68 -5.77 -15.43
N PHE A 37 8.94 -6.85 -15.65
CA PHE A 37 8.12 -7.52 -14.64
C PHE A 37 8.96 -8.45 -13.74
N ASN A 38 8.68 -8.48 -12.44
CA ASN A 38 9.28 -9.40 -11.48
C ASN A 38 8.30 -9.61 -10.30
N ILE A 39 8.27 -10.81 -9.73
CA ILE A 39 7.43 -11.19 -8.58
C ILE A 39 7.52 -10.18 -7.44
N SER A 40 8.72 -9.67 -7.12
CA SER A 40 8.92 -8.68 -6.06
C SER A 40 8.19 -7.37 -6.34
N LYS A 41 8.20 -6.90 -7.60
CA LYS A 41 7.49 -5.68 -8.01
C LYS A 41 5.98 -5.88 -8.00
N LEU A 42 5.51 -7.07 -8.38
CA LEU A 42 4.09 -7.43 -8.27
C LEU A 42 3.63 -7.39 -6.81
N LEU A 43 4.42 -7.94 -5.89
CA LEU A 43 4.16 -7.90 -4.45
C LEU A 43 4.09 -6.46 -3.91
N PHE A 44 5.01 -5.58 -4.33
CA PHE A 44 4.93 -4.14 -3.99
C PHE A 44 3.62 -3.51 -4.50
N LEU A 45 3.26 -3.78 -5.74
CA LEU A 45 2.04 -3.23 -6.35
C LEU A 45 0.76 -3.72 -5.66
N LEU A 46 0.70 -5.01 -5.30
CA LEU A 46 -0.39 -5.57 -4.49
C LEU A 46 -0.46 -4.93 -3.10
N ALA A 47 0.68 -4.70 -2.46
CA ALA A 47 0.71 -4.01 -1.18
C ALA A 47 0.19 -2.58 -1.31
N ASP A 48 0.54 -1.86 -2.39
CA ASP A 48 0.09 -0.48 -2.62
C ASP A 48 -1.43 -0.39 -2.82
N PHE A 49 -2.05 -1.41 -3.44
CA PHE A 49 -3.52 -1.50 -3.51
C PHE A 49 -4.18 -1.60 -2.14
N LEU A 50 -3.54 -2.21 -1.13
CA LEU A 50 -4.08 -2.23 0.24
C LEU A 50 -4.18 -0.83 0.84
N ILE A 51 -3.29 0.09 0.46
CA ILE A 51 -3.36 1.49 0.91
C ILE A 51 -4.56 2.20 0.27
N ILE A 52 -4.83 1.94 -1.01
CA ILE A 52 -6.03 2.47 -1.69
C ILE A 52 -7.29 1.94 -0.98
N LEU A 53 -7.34 0.64 -0.71
CA LEU A 53 -8.45 0.02 0.01
C LEU A 53 -8.62 0.59 1.41
N ALA A 54 -7.52 0.89 2.11
CA ALA A 54 -7.55 1.50 3.43
C ALA A 54 -8.17 2.91 3.40
N GLY A 55 -7.76 3.73 2.43
CA GLY A 55 -8.33 5.06 2.21
C GLY A 55 -9.80 5.02 1.81
N ALA A 56 -10.17 4.14 0.87
CA ALA A 56 -11.55 3.92 0.46
C ALA A 56 -12.42 3.41 1.63
N ALA A 57 -11.89 2.50 2.45
CA ALA A 57 -12.60 1.97 3.60
C ALA A 57 -12.92 3.05 4.65
N LEU A 58 -12.04 4.04 4.82
CA LEU A 58 -12.30 5.19 5.68
C LEU A 58 -13.27 6.20 5.07
N ALA A 59 -13.16 6.47 3.76
CA ALA A 59 -13.91 7.52 3.09
C ALA A 59 -15.37 7.14 2.73
N PHE A 60 -15.65 5.87 2.47
CA PHE A 60 -16.95 5.44 1.91
C PHE A 60 -17.81 4.61 2.85
N ASN A 61 -17.29 4.14 3.97
CA ASN A 61 -18.09 3.37 4.91
C ASN A 61 -18.67 4.22 6.03
N GLU A 62 -19.73 3.67 6.64
CA GLU A 62 -20.38 4.25 7.80
C GLU A 62 -19.38 4.67 8.86
N TRP A 63 -19.60 5.85 9.43
CA TRP A 63 -18.66 6.46 10.32
C TRP A 63 -18.51 5.70 11.62
N GLY A 64 -17.26 5.39 12.01
CA GLY A 64 -17.02 4.64 13.23
C GLY A 64 -15.63 4.03 13.34
N ILE A 65 -15.28 3.68 14.58
CA ILE A 65 -13.95 3.20 14.95
C ILE A 65 -13.56 1.90 14.25
N LYS A 66 -14.55 1.10 13.83
CA LYS A 66 -14.34 -0.15 13.09
C LYS A 66 -13.51 0.06 11.82
N TRP A 67 -13.78 1.12 11.06
CA TRP A 67 -13.09 1.37 9.79
C TRP A 67 -11.69 1.95 9.99
N TRP A 68 -11.48 2.69 11.08
CA TRP A 68 -10.13 3.05 11.53
C TRP A 68 -9.29 1.82 11.84
N ILE A 69 -9.85 0.82 12.54
CA ILE A 69 -9.17 -0.44 12.82
C ILE A 69 -8.85 -1.18 11.52
N VAL A 70 -9.81 -1.28 10.60
CA VAL A 70 -9.59 -1.91 9.28
C VAL A 70 -8.48 -1.20 8.51
N CYS A 71 -8.47 0.13 8.48
CA CYS A 71 -7.41 0.91 7.84
C CYS A 71 -6.04 0.62 8.44
N ILE A 72 -5.93 0.60 9.78
CA ILE A 72 -4.67 0.28 10.46
C ILE A 72 -4.20 -1.13 10.12
N LEU A 73 -5.11 -2.11 10.11
CA LEU A 73 -4.80 -3.49 9.75
C LEU A 73 -4.29 -3.61 8.31
N LEU A 74 -4.93 -2.91 7.36
CA LEU A 74 -4.50 -2.89 5.96
C LEU A 74 -3.11 -2.26 5.79
N ILE A 75 -2.83 -1.18 6.53
CA ILE A 75 -1.50 -0.54 6.52
C ILE A 75 -0.44 -1.46 7.12
N LEU A 76 -0.74 -2.18 8.20
CA LEU A 76 0.18 -3.16 8.78
C LEU A 76 0.44 -4.31 7.80
N LEU A 77 -0.60 -4.82 7.16
CA LEU A 77 -0.47 -5.87 6.16
C LEU A 77 0.39 -5.42 4.96
N ASN A 78 0.19 -4.19 4.48
CA ASN A 78 1.05 -3.57 3.48
C ASN A 78 2.54 -3.61 3.90
N ARG A 79 2.85 -3.22 5.14
CA ARG A 79 4.24 -3.25 5.65
C ARG A 79 4.82 -4.66 5.68
N ILE A 80 4.03 -5.65 6.08
CA ILE A 80 4.46 -7.06 6.11
C ILE A 80 4.78 -7.55 4.70
N ILE A 81 3.88 -7.31 3.74
CA ILE A 81 4.08 -7.71 2.34
C ILE A 81 5.31 -7.01 1.74
N ASN A 82 5.46 -5.71 1.98
CA ASN A 82 6.61 -4.94 1.51
C ASN A 82 7.94 -5.45 2.07
N SER A 83 7.97 -5.82 3.35
CA SER A 83 9.13 -6.45 3.98
C SER A 83 9.49 -7.77 3.30
N PHE A 84 8.49 -8.60 2.99
CA PHE A 84 8.69 -9.86 2.27
C PHE A 84 9.16 -9.64 0.82
N ALA A 85 8.56 -8.70 0.10
CA ALA A 85 8.94 -8.32 -1.25
C ALA A 85 10.40 -7.84 -1.32
N TYR A 86 10.83 -7.06 -0.33
CA TYR A 86 12.22 -6.61 -0.20
C TYR A 86 13.18 -7.78 0.00
N ARG A 87 12.86 -8.73 0.89
CA ARG A 87 13.67 -9.95 1.09
C ARG A 87 13.80 -10.79 -0.17
N ILE A 88 12.74 -10.89 -0.98
CA ILE A 88 12.82 -11.59 -2.28
C ILE A 88 13.75 -10.83 -3.23
N LYS A 89 13.58 -9.51 -3.34
CA LYS A 89 14.41 -8.67 -4.20
C LYS A 89 15.90 -8.80 -3.87
N THR A 90 16.27 -8.79 -2.59
CA THR A 90 17.68 -8.95 -2.17
C THR A 90 18.23 -10.32 -2.50
N LYS A 91 17.47 -11.40 -2.29
CA LYS A 91 17.87 -12.77 -2.69
C LYS A 91 18.10 -12.90 -4.19
N ILE A 92 17.22 -12.32 -5.01
CA ILE A 92 17.39 -12.33 -6.48
C ILE A 92 18.65 -11.58 -6.91
N MET A 93 18.95 -10.44 -6.28
CA MET A 93 20.17 -9.67 -6.58
C MET A 93 21.44 -10.43 -6.18
N ALA A 94 21.45 -11.07 -5.00
CA ALA A 94 22.58 -11.87 -4.54
C ALA A 94 22.86 -13.08 -5.46
N GLY A 95 21.81 -13.80 -5.90
CA GLY A 95 21.95 -14.93 -6.82
C GLY A 95 22.42 -14.54 -8.22
N LYS A 96 22.09 -13.32 -8.69
CA LYS A 96 22.65 -12.80 -9.95
C LYS A 96 24.14 -12.50 -9.86
N GLN A 97 24.64 -12.06 -8.70
CA GLN A 97 26.07 -11.74 -8.52
C GLN A 97 26.96 -12.98 -8.45
N SER A 98 26.45 -14.12 -7.98
CA SER A 98 27.22 -15.37 -7.92
C SER A 98 27.39 -16.06 -9.28
N LEU A 99 26.55 -15.76 -10.27
CA LEU A 99 26.60 -16.35 -11.62
C LEU A 99 27.51 -15.58 -12.59
N VAL A 100 28.04 -14.42 -12.18
CA VAL A 100 28.88 -13.54 -13.00
C VAL A 100 30.37 -13.66 -12.63
N LYS A 101 30.70 -14.47 -11.61
CA LYS A 101 32.08 -14.85 -11.26
C LYS A 101 32.40 -16.21 -11.86
#